data_AF-A0A3M2CNY0-F1
#
_entry.id   AF-A0A3M2CNY0-F1
#
_cell.length_a   1.000
_cell.length_b   1.000
_cell.length_c   1.000
_cell.angle_alpha   90.00
_cell.angle_beta   90.00
_cell.angle_gamma   90.00
#
_symmetry.space_group_name_H-M   'P 1'
#
loop_
_entity.id
_entity.type
_entity.pdbx_description
1 polymer ?
#
loop_
_entity_poly.entity_id
_entity_poly.type
_entity_poly.pdbx_seq_one_letter_code
_entity_poly.pdbx_strand_id
1 'polypeptide(L)'
;MHRLFILRFTVFVALAAAIVTPAGCVSPDIKDRVARAQTDAIARLGSAYAEDLAALRAAVDALARVDAAARRADIEAGIVSRYITPDGRADTGALDAALAQPASEPAPDALAAEVRAGAMTPEAARAWLGDYALAWRMSDGAGTRSRLLDALTPVRDLVAARESLLAELDRRAAAVARLFADALASADALARARALEREITGPASARLAEVWRDRVLARVADPDSRRLLETILADFAPDLLPAPADPTP
;
A
#
# COMPACT_ATOMS: atom_id res chain seq x y z
N MET A 1 -2.73 -9.82 -8.60
CA MET A 1 -1.30 -10.09 -8.90
C MET A 1 -0.96 -10.02 -10.39
N HIS A 2 -1.83 -10.44 -11.32
CA HIS A 2 -1.53 -10.41 -12.77
C HIS A 2 -1.20 -9.01 -13.36
N ARG A 3 -1.85 -7.93 -12.93
CA ARG A 3 -1.58 -6.57 -13.48
C ARG A 3 -0.20 -6.01 -13.11
N LEU A 4 0.33 -6.38 -11.95
CA LEU A 4 1.69 -6.01 -11.50
C LEU A 4 2.77 -6.78 -12.25
N PHE A 5 2.47 -8.03 -12.64
CA PHE A 5 3.33 -8.85 -13.47
C PHE A 5 3.40 -8.28 -14.91
N ILE A 6 2.26 -7.87 -15.47
CA ILE A 6 2.19 -7.24 -16.79
C ILE A 6 2.98 -5.92 -16.82
N LEU A 7 2.89 -5.07 -15.78
CA LEU A 7 3.66 -3.82 -15.74
C LEU A 7 5.18 -4.08 -15.68
N ARG A 8 5.62 -5.01 -14.82
CA ARG A 8 7.04 -5.43 -14.74
C ARG A 8 7.55 -5.98 -16.06
N PHE A 9 6.75 -6.81 -16.71
CA PHE A 9 7.11 -7.45 -17.98
C PHE A 9 7.17 -6.42 -19.12
N THR A 10 6.25 -5.46 -19.17
CA THR A 10 6.20 -4.47 -20.27
C THR A 10 7.37 -3.48 -20.19
N VAL A 11 7.76 -3.05 -18.99
CA VAL A 11 8.94 -2.19 -18.79
C VAL A 11 10.22 -2.94 -19.13
N PHE A 12 10.35 -4.21 -18.72
CA PHE A 12 11.52 -5.03 -19.06
C PHE A 12 11.62 -5.35 -20.55
N VAL A 13 10.50 -5.67 -21.20
CA VAL A 13 10.46 -5.96 -22.65
C VAL A 13 10.77 -4.69 -23.46
N ALA A 14 10.29 -3.53 -23.05
CA ALA A 14 10.66 -2.25 -23.67
C ALA A 14 12.15 -1.91 -23.48
N LEU A 15 12.72 -2.27 -22.31
CA LEU A 15 14.14 -2.11 -22.02
C LEU A 15 14.99 -3.07 -22.90
N ALA A 16 14.56 -4.32 -23.04
CA ALA A 16 15.24 -5.34 -23.86
C ALA A 16 15.14 -5.04 -25.36
N ALA A 17 13.99 -4.60 -25.86
CA ALA A 17 13.79 -4.29 -27.28
C ALA A 17 14.66 -3.10 -27.75
N ALA A 18 14.96 -2.14 -26.87
CA ALA A 18 15.88 -1.04 -27.16
C ALA A 18 17.36 -1.47 -27.17
N ILE A 19 17.68 -2.66 -26.66
CA ILE A 19 19.03 -3.23 -26.62
C ILE A 19 19.24 -4.17 -27.82
N VAL A 20 18.24 -4.99 -28.19
CA VAL A 20 18.34 -6.06 -29.21
C VAL A 20 18.22 -5.56 -30.66
N THR A 21 18.22 -4.24 -30.91
CA THR A 21 18.37 -3.78 -32.30
C THR A 21 19.81 -4.08 -32.75
N PRO A 22 20.01 -4.83 -33.86
CA PRO A 22 21.33 -5.24 -34.31
C PRO A 22 22.23 -4.00 -34.41
N ALA A 23 23.45 -4.13 -33.88
CA ALA A 23 24.39 -3.05 -33.60
C ALA A 23 24.73 -2.12 -34.80
N GLY A 24 24.23 -2.41 -36.01
CA GLY A 24 24.45 -1.63 -37.23
C GLY A 24 23.34 -0.66 -37.67
N CYS A 25 22.12 -0.66 -37.10
CA CYS A 25 20.98 0.05 -37.73
C CYS A 25 20.52 1.36 -37.06
N VAL A 26 21.03 1.72 -35.88
CA VAL A 26 20.57 2.90 -35.13
C VAL A 26 21.76 3.71 -34.62
N SER A 27 21.81 4.99 -34.99
CA SER A 27 22.90 5.89 -34.59
C SER A 27 23.02 6.02 -33.06
N PRO A 28 24.25 6.16 -32.52
CA PRO A 28 24.48 6.35 -31.08
C PRO A 28 23.62 7.48 -30.46
N ASP A 29 23.41 8.58 -31.20
CA ASP A 29 22.59 9.72 -30.77
C ASP A 29 21.12 9.37 -30.58
N ILE A 30 20.59 8.44 -31.38
CA ILE A 30 19.21 7.94 -31.20
C ILE A 30 19.15 7.08 -29.94
N LYS A 31 20.14 6.20 -29.70
CA LYS A 31 20.20 5.34 -28.50
C LYS A 31 20.25 6.17 -27.21
N ASP A 32 21.04 7.26 -27.19
CA ASP A 32 21.14 8.18 -26.06
C ASP A 32 19.86 8.97 -25.81
N ARG A 33 19.20 9.44 -26.88
CA ARG A 33 17.90 10.13 -26.77
C ARG A 33 16.84 9.19 -26.20
N VAL A 34 16.80 7.94 -26.64
CA VAL A 34 15.87 6.93 -26.12
C VAL A 34 16.15 6.64 -24.64
N ALA A 35 17.41 6.46 -24.24
CA ALA A 35 17.76 6.20 -22.84
C ALA A 35 17.35 7.37 -21.93
N ARG A 36 17.63 8.62 -22.31
CA ARG A 36 17.19 9.81 -21.56
C ARG A 36 15.67 9.89 -21.48
N ALA A 37 14.98 9.69 -22.60
CA ALA A 37 13.52 9.71 -22.62
C ALA A 37 12.90 8.62 -21.73
N GLN A 38 13.53 7.45 -21.63
CA GLN A 38 13.12 6.38 -20.72
C GLN A 38 13.32 6.77 -19.25
N THR A 39 14.50 7.29 -18.88
CA THR A 39 14.75 7.77 -17.50
C THR A 39 13.76 8.87 -17.11
N ASP A 40 13.52 9.85 -18.00
CA ASP A 40 12.55 10.91 -17.77
C ASP A 40 11.13 10.37 -17.63
N ALA A 41 10.76 9.37 -18.43
CA ALA A 41 9.45 8.73 -18.32
C ALA A 41 9.28 7.98 -16.99
N ILE A 42 10.30 7.23 -16.55
CA ILE A 42 10.28 6.54 -15.24
C ILE A 42 10.17 7.54 -14.10
N ALA A 43 10.94 8.63 -14.15
CA ALA A 43 10.88 9.68 -13.14
C ALA A 43 9.50 10.36 -13.09
N ARG A 44 8.91 10.70 -14.25
CA ARG A 44 7.56 11.27 -14.33
C ARG A 44 6.50 10.31 -13.79
N LEU A 45 6.59 9.02 -14.13
CA LEU A 45 5.68 8.00 -13.60
C LEU A 45 5.82 7.86 -12.07
N GLY A 46 7.04 7.93 -11.54
CA GLY A 46 7.28 7.93 -10.10
C GLY A 46 6.65 9.12 -9.38
N SER A 47 6.77 10.33 -9.95
CA SER A 47 6.14 11.54 -9.41
C SER A 47 4.62 11.46 -9.43
N ALA A 48 4.04 11.11 -10.59
CA ALA A 48 2.60 10.95 -10.73
C ALA A 48 2.04 9.89 -9.76
N TYR A 49 2.75 8.77 -9.60
CA TYR A 49 2.38 7.75 -8.62
C TYR A 49 2.39 8.27 -7.17
N ALA A 50 3.37 9.09 -6.81
CA ALA A 50 3.44 9.68 -5.47
C ALA A 50 2.29 10.67 -5.22
N GLU A 51 1.92 11.47 -6.23
CA GLU A 51 0.77 12.38 -6.18
C GLU A 51 -0.55 11.60 -6.03
N ASP A 52 -0.76 10.56 -6.86
CA ASP A 52 -1.94 9.69 -6.80
C ASP A 52 -2.05 8.99 -5.45
N LEU A 53 -0.92 8.53 -4.89
CA LEU A 53 -0.88 7.91 -3.57
C LEU A 53 -1.26 8.90 -2.47
N ALA A 54 -0.77 10.14 -2.52
CA ALA A 54 -1.12 11.18 -1.56
C ALA A 54 -2.61 11.51 -1.62
N ALA A 55 -3.16 11.62 -2.84
CA ALA A 55 -4.60 11.83 -3.06
C ALA A 55 -5.43 10.66 -2.52
N LEU A 56 -5.02 9.41 -2.80
CA LEU A 56 -5.69 8.22 -2.30
C LEU A 56 -5.67 8.14 -0.77
N ARG A 57 -4.54 8.45 -0.14
CA ARG A 57 -4.40 8.49 1.32
C ARG A 57 -5.37 9.52 1.92
N ALA A 58 -5.39 10.74 1.37
CA ALA A 58 -6.29 11.79 1.81
C ALA A 58 -7.78 11.40 1.64
N ALA A 59 -8.12 10.71 0.54
CA ALA A 59 -9.48 10.22 0.29
C ALA A 59 -9.89 9.15 1.31
N VAL A 60 -9.02 8.18 1.60
CA VAL A 60 -9.26 7.15 2.64
C VAL A 60 -9.46 7.80 4.00
N ASP A 61 -8.63 8.77 4.36
CA ASP A 61 -8.75 9.51 5.62
C ASP A 61 -10.03 10.35 5.71
N ALA A 62 -10.48 10.94 4.60
CA ALA A 62 -11.73 11.69 4.55
C ALA A 62 -12.93 10.75 4.70
N LEU A 63 -12.97 9.65 3.94
CA LEU A 63 -14.06 8.67 4.00
C LEU A 63 -14.18 8.04 5.39
N ALA A 64 -13.05 7.65 6.00
CA ALA A 64 -13.06 7.07 7.33
C ALA A 64 -13.54 8.07 8.40
N ARG A 65 -13.25 9.37 8.25
CA ARG A 65 -13.79 10.41 9.14
C ARG A 65 -15.31 10.56 9.00
N VAL A 66 -15.81 10.54 7.76
CA VAL A 66 -17.26 10.60 7.50
C VAL A 66 -17.97 9.38 8.08
N ASP A 67 -17.44 8.17 7.85
CA ASP A 67 -18.02 6.93 8.37
C ASP A 67 -17.99 6.89 9.91
N ALA A 68 -16.88 7.31 10.53
CA ALA A 68 -16.79 7.42 11.99
C ALA A 68 -17.80 8.43 12.56
N ALA A 69 -18.00 9.58 11.90
CA ALA A 69 -18.96 10.59 12.32
C ALA A 69 -20.41 10.09 12.18
N ALA A 70 -20.73 9.44 11.05
CA ALA A 70 -22.05 8.83 10.84
C ALA A 70 -22.33 7.74 11.87
N ARG A 71 -21.36 6.85 12.11
CA ARG A 71 -21.47 5.79 13.13
C ARG A 71 -21.69 6.36 14.53
N ARG A 72 -20.95 7.42 14.90
CA ARG A 72 -21.14 8.11 16.18
C ARG A 72 -22.55 8.69 16.29
N ALA A 73 -23.02 9.38 15.24
CA ALA A 73 -24.35 9.99 15.24
C ALA A 73 -25.47 8.93 15.39
N ASP A 74 -25.35 7.79 14.71
CA ASP A 74 -26.30 6.68 14.82
C ASP A 74 -26.33 6.11 16.25
N ILE A 75 -25.15 5.88 16.84
CA ILE A 75 -25.02 5.37 18.21
C ILE A 75 -25.59 6.39 19.20
N GLU A 76 -25.23 7.66 19.07
CA GLU A 76 -25.72 8.76 19.89
C GLU A 76 -27.24 8.87 19.83
N ALA A 77 -27.84 8.82 18.64
CA ALA A 77 -29.29 8.84 18.47
C ALA A 77 -29.96 7.64 19.18
N GLY A 78 -29.36 6.44 19.07
CA GLY A 78 -29.84 5.24 19.77
C GLY A 78 -29.78 5.37 21.29
N ILE A 79 -28.67 5.89 21.82
CA ILE A 79 -28.48 6.10 23.27
C ILE A 79 -29.40 7.19 23.80
N VAL A 80 -29.47 8.34 23.12
CA VAL A 80 -30.30 9.48 23.54
C VAL A 80 -31.77 9.11 23.53
N SER A 81 -32.25 8.45 22.48
CA SER A 81 -33.68 8.09 22.38
C SER A 81 -34.14 7.04 23.39
N ARG A 82 -33.22 6.21 23.93
CA ARG A 82 -33.57 5.09 24.82
C ARG A 82 -33.20 5.31 26.27
N TYR A 83 -32.08 5.96 26.54
CA TYR A 83 -31.44 5.96 27.84
C TYR A 83 -31.22 7.35 28.42
N ILE A 84 -31.59 8.40 27.69
CA ILE A 84 -31.54 9.77 28.20
C ILE A 84 -32.97 10.28 28.34
N THR A 85 -33.34 10.61 29.58
CA THR A 85 -34.66 11.15 29.90
C THR A 85 -34.81 12.57 29.31
N PRO A 86 -36.05 13.11 29.20
CA PRO A 86 -36.28 14.46 28.68
C PRO A 86 -35.55 15.58 29.45
N ASP A 87 -35.25 15.38 30.73
CA ASP A 87 -34.45 16.28 31.58
C ASP A 87 -32.94 16.01 31.50
N GLY A 88 -32.49 15.17 30.58
CA GLY A 88 -31.09 14.88 30.29
C GLY A 88 -30.40 14.00 31.34
N ARG A 89 -31.15 13.20 32.10
CA ARG A 89 -30.59 12.25 33.08
C ARG A 89 -30.46 10.86 32.46
N ALA A 90 -29.56 10.06 33.01
CA ALA A 90 -29.42 8.66 32.64
C ALA A 90 -30.63 7.86 33.15
N ASP A 91 -31.28 7.12 32.25
CA ASP A 91 -32.30 6.12 32.59
C ASP A 91 -31.64 4.74 32.69
N THR A 92 -31.07 4.46 33.87
CA THR A 92 -30.44 3.15 34.14
C THR A 92 -31.46 2.01 34.17
N GLY A 93 -32.74 2.30 34.46
CA GLY A 93 -33.81 1.30 34.44
C GLY A 93 -34.12 0.84 33.02
N ALA A 94 -34.15 1.76 32.05
CA ALA A 94 -34.25 1.42 30.64
C ALA A 94 -33.06 0.58 30.15
N LEU A 95 -31.84 0.89 30.60
CA LEU A 95 -30.65 0.07 30.30
C LEU A 95 -30.78 -1.33 30.91
N ASP A 96 -31.15 -1.44 32.18
CA ASP A 96 -31.34 -2.74 32.85
C ASP A 96 -32.41 -3.59 32.14
N ALA A 97 -33.52 -2.97 31.70
CA ALA A 97 -34.54 -3.64 30.91
C ALA A 97 -34.02 -4.11 29.55
N ALA A 98 -33.17 -3.32 28.87
CA ALA A 98 -32.52 -3.72 27.63
C ALA A 98 -31.54 -4.89 27.83
N LEU A 99 -30.81 -4.91 28.95
CA LEU A 99 -29.88 -5.99 29.30
C LEU A 99 -30.61 -7.29 29.71
N ALA A 100 -31.82 -7.19 30.26
CA ALA A 100 -32.64 -8.35 30.64
C ALA A 100 -33.27 -9.08 29.44
N GLN A 101 -33.25 -8.50 28.23
CA GLN A 101 -33.74 -9.16 27.03
C GLN A 101 -32.90 -10.41 26.70
N PRO A 102 -33.51 -11.46 26.09
CA PRO A 102 -32.80 -12.68 25.74
C PRO A 102 -31.57 -12.41 24.85
N ALA A 103 -30.46 -13.09 25.12
CA ALA A 103 -29.24 -12.96 24.33
C ALA A 103 -29.39 -13.42 22.87
N SER A 104 -30.43 -14.19 22.56
CA SER A 104 -30.80 -14.59 21.19
C SER A 104 -31.33 -13.43 20.34
N GLU A 105 -31.78 -12.34 20.96
CA GLU A 105 -32.23 -11.14 20.26
C GLU A 105 -31.05 -10.19 20.00
N PRO A 106 -31.05 -9.48 18.85
CA PRO A 106 -30.04 -8.46 18.60
C PRO A 106 -30.07 -7.39 19.69
N ALA A 107 -28.89 -6.88 20.07
CA ALA A 107 -28.81 -5.79 21.02
C ALA A 107 -29.52 -4.54 20.46
N PRO A 108 -30.33 -3.84 21.26
CA PRO A 108 -31.11 -2.70 20.78
C PRO A 108 -30.26 -1.48 20.40
N ASP A 109 -29.00 -1.43 20.84
CA ASP A 109 -28.03 -0.37 20.59
C ASP A 109 -26.60 -0.84 20.93
N ALA A 110 -25.62 0.02 20.68
CA ALA A 110 -24.21 -0.29 20.87
C ALA A 110 -23.81 -0.49 22.34
N LEU A 111 -24.37 0.26 23.30
CA LEU A 111 -24.00 0.14 24.71
C LEU A 111 -24.47 -1.20 25.29
N ALA A 112 -25.71 -1.60 24.98
CA ALA A 112 -26.21 -2.92 25.34
C ALA A 112 -25.42 -4.05 24.64
N ALA A 113 -24.97 -3.81 23.39
CA ALA A 113 -24.12 -4.75 22.66
C ALA A 113 -22.76 -4.96 23.36
N GLU A 114 -22.12 -3.90 23.86
CA GLU A 114 -20.85 -4.01 24.62
C GLU A 114 -21.01 -4.95 25.82
N VAL A 115 -22.10 -4.81 26.57
CA VAL A 115 -22.35 -5.61 27.77
C VAL A 115 -22.62 -7.06 27.41
N ARG A 116 -23.48 -7.31 26.42
CA ARG A 116 -23.78 -8.69 25.97
C ARG A 116 -22.56 -9.38 25.38
N ALA A 117 -21.67 -8.64 24.70
CA ALA A 117 -20.41 -9.16 24.19
C ALA A 117 -19.34 -9.37 25.29
N GLY A 118 -19.60 -8.95 26.53
CA GLY A 118 -18.65 -9.02 27.63
C GLY A 118 -17.50 -8.00 27.54
N ALA A 119 -17.59 -7.03 26.62
CA ALA A 119 -16.61 -5.95 26.49
C ALA A 119 -16.75 -4.88 27.58
N MET A 120 -17.93 -4.78 28.20
CA MET A 120 -18.24 -3.88 29.29
C MET A 120 -19.07 -4.60 30.35
N THR A 121 -18.80 -4.38 31.64
CA THR A 121 -19.68 -4.92 32.70
C THR A 121 -20.97 -4.09 32.80
N PRO A 122 -22.08 -4.65 33.31
CA PRO A 122 -23.31 -3.87 33.53
C PRO A 122 -23.08 -2.61 34.39
N GLU A 123 -22.26 -2.72 35.44
CA GLU A 123 -21.90 -1.60 36.31
C GLU A 123 -21.13 -0.52 35.56
N ALA A 124 -20.17 -0.92 34.73
CA ALA A 124 -19.41 0.00 33.88
C ALA A 124 -20.31 0.68 32.84
N ALA A 125 -21.30 -0.01 32.28
CA ALA A 125 -22.27 0.58 31.36
C ALA A 125 -23.17 1.62 32.02
N ARG A 126 -23.63 1.38 33.25
CA ARG A 126 -24.39 2.38 34.02
C ARG A 126 -23.53 3.61 34.34
N ALA A 127 -22.27 3.41 34.74
CA ALA A 127 -21.33 4.49 34.99
C ALA A 127 -21.07 5.31 33.72
N TRP A 128 -20.78 4.64 32.60
CA TRP A 128 -20.60 5.26 31.29
C TRP A 128 -21.83 6.08 30.87
N LEU A 129 -23.03 5.55 31.06
CA LEU A 129 -24.27 6.25 30.75
C LEU A 129 -24.47 7.48 31.64
N GLY A 130 -24.11 7.38 32.92
CA GLY A 130 -24.09 8.52 33.86
C GLY A 130 -23.16 9.64 33.41
N ASP A 131 -21.93 9.30 33.02
CA ASP A 131 -20.94 10.24 32.49
C ASP A 131 -21.41 10.88 31.18
N TYR A 132 -22.01 10.07 30.31
CA TYR A 132 -22.57 10.55 29.04
C TYR A 132 -23.74 11.52 29.27
N ALA A 133 -24.67 11.20 30.15
CA ALA A 133 -25.79 12.08 30.52
C ALA A 133 -25.33 13.37 31.21
N LEU A 134 -24.28 13.30 32.03
CA LEU A 134 -23.64 14.50 32.59
C LEU A 134 -23.07 15.38 31.48
N ALA A 135 -22.28 14.80 30.56
CA ALA A 135 -21.71 15.53 29.43
C ALA A 135 -22.78 16.09 28.48
N TRP A 136 -23.92 15.41 28.32
CA TRP A 136 -25.05 15.89 27.52
C TRP A 136 -25.66 17.19 28.05
N ARG A 137 -25.69 17.37 29.38
CA ARG A 137 -26.24 18.57 30.02
C ARG A 137 -25.25 19.73 30.10
N MET A 138 -23.97 19.47 29.88
CA MET A 138 -22.92 20.50 29.91
C MET A 138 -22.82 21.21 28.55
N SER A 139 -22.77 22.54 28.56
CA SER A 139 -22.64 23.35 27.33
C SER A 139 -21.35 23.08 26.56
N ASP A 140 -20.29 22.65 27.25
CA ASP A 140 -18.97 22.29 26.72
C ASP A 140 -18.71 20.77 26.71
N GLY A 141 -19.74 19.95 26.98
CA GLY A 141 -19.60 18.50 27.12
C GLY A 141 -19.41 17.74 25.80
N ALA A 142 -19.46 18.41 24.65
CA ALA A 142 -19.34 17.79 23.33
C ALA A 142 -18.05 16.95 23.18
N GLY A 143 -16.91 17.46 23.66
CA GLY A 143 -15.64 16.72 23.60
C GLY A 143 -15.65 15.46 24.46
N THR A 144 -16.31 15.49 25.62
CA THR A 144 -16.45 14.31 26.49
C THR A 144 -17.41 13.28 25.89
N ARG A 145 -18.57 13.71 25.35
CA ARG A 145 -19.48 12.80 24.63
C ARG A 145 -18.78 12.09 23.49
N SER A 146 -18.03 12.83 22.66
CA SER A 146 -17.27 12.23 21.56
C SER A 146 -16.27 11.19 22.05
N ARG A 147 -15.52 11.47 23.11
CA ARG A 147 -14.56 10.50 23.69
C ARG A 147 -15.24 9.25 24.25
N LEU A 148 -16.40 9.41 24.88
CA LEU A 148 -17.18 8.28 25.40
C LEU A 148 -17.69 7.39 24.26
N LEU A 149 -18.19 7.99 23.18
CA LEU A 149 -18.63 7.25 21.98
C LEU A 149 -17.44 6.56 21.27
N ASP A 150 -16.28 7.21 21.24
CA ASP A 150 -15.04 6.64 20.68
C ASP A 150 -14.53 5.41 21.44
N ALA A 151 -14.92 5.26 22.70
CA ALA A 151 -14.56 4.10 23.52
C ALA A 151 -15.39 2.85 23.18
N LEU A 152 -16.53 2.99 22.50
CA LEU A 152 -17.39 1.87 22.11
C LEU A 152 -16.76 1.09 20.95
N THR A 153 -16.87 -0.23 21.00
CA THR A 153 -16.27 -1.18 20.07
C THR A 153 -16.59 -0.88 18.60
N PRO A 154 -17.85 -0.58 18.19
CA PRO A 154 -18.14 -0.27 16.79
C PRO A 154 -17.35 0.93 16.23
N VAL A 155 -17.04 1.93 17.06
CA VAL A 155 -16.25 3.10 16.64
C VAL A 155 -14.76 2.78 16.68
N ARG A 156 -14.30 2.09 17.73
CA ARG A 156 -12.91 1.64 17.87
C ARG A 156 -12.49 0.72 16.73
N ASP A 157 -13.34 -0.22 16.34
CA ASP A 157 -13.07 -1.17 15.27
C ASP A 157 -12.95 -0.48 13.91
N LEU A 158 -13.75 0.56 13.67
CA LEU A 158 -13.66 1.39 12.46
C LEU A 158 -12.33 2.15 12.42
N VAL A 159 -11.90 2.72 13.55
CA VAL A 159 -10.59 3.39 13.66
C VAL A 159 -9.45 2.39 13.41
N ALA A 160 -9.50 1.22 14.02
CA ALA A 160 -8.50 0.16 13.81
C ALA A 160 -8.48 -0.34 12.35
N ALA A 161 -9.65 -0.48 11.72
CA ALA A 161 -9.76 -0.86 10.31
C ALA A 161 -9.14 0.20 9.38
N ARG A 162 -9.37 1.49 9.66
CA ARG A 162 -8.72 2.60 8.94
C ARG A 162 -7.20 2.53 9.06
N GLU A 163 -6.67 2.37 10.28
CA GLU A 163 -5.24 2.30 10.52
C GLU A 163 -4.60 1.12 9.78
N SER A 164 -5.24 -0.05 9.82
CA SER A 164 -4.83 -1.23 9.07
C SER A 164 -4.82 -1.00 7.56
N LEU A 165 -5.84 -0.34 7.03
CA LEU A 165 -5.94 0.00 5.60
C LEU A 165 -4.82 0.96 5.17
N LEU A 166 -4.55 2.00 5.97
CA LEU A 166 -3.47 2.95 5.69
C LEU A 166 -2.09 2.28 5.76
N ALA A 167 -1.87 1.40 6.74
CA ALA A 167 -0.64 0.64 6.85
C ALA A 167 -0.43 -0.30 5.64
N GLU A 168 -1.50 -0.94 5.15
CA GLU A 168 -1.43 -1.74 3.92
C GLU A 168 -1.15 -0.89 2.68
N LEU A 169 -1.78 0.29 2.59
CA LEU A 169 -1.51 1.23 1.50
C LEU A 169 -0.04 1.65 1.49
N ASP A 170 0.52 2.00 2.65
CA ASP A 170 1.92 2.41 2.81
C ASP A 170 2.89 1.26 2.48
N ARG A 171 2.58 0.03 2.89
CA ARG A 171 3.37 -1.16 2.52
C ARG A 171 3.41 -1.37 1.00
N ARG A 172 2.27 -1.24 0.32
CA ARG A 172 2.19 -1.36 -1.14
C ARG A 172 2.90 -0.21 -1.84
N ALA A 173 2.76 1.01 -1.34
CA ALA A 173 3.47 2.17 -1.83
C ALA A 173 4.99 1.99 -1.77
N ALA A 174 5.52 1.51 -0.64
CA ALA A 174 6.94 1.22 -0.50
C ALA A 174 7.40 0.11 -1.45
N ALA A 175 6.56 -0.90 -1.72
CA ALA A 175 6.87 -1.92 -2.72
C ALA A 175 6.96 -1.33 -4.14
N VAL A 176 6.04 -0.45 -4.53
CA VAL A 176 6.07 0.19 -5.86
C VAL A 176 7.22 1.19 -5.98
N ALA A 177 7.49 1.99 -4.94
CA ALA A 177 8.63 2.92 -4.92
C ALA A 177 9.97 2.21 -5.14
N ARG A 178 10.14 1.00 -4.56
CA ARG A 178 11.30 0.15 -4.84
C ARG A 178 11.41 -0.25 -6.31
N LEU A 179 10.29 -0.53 -6.99
CA LEU A 179 10.30 -0.85 -8.42
C LEU A 179 10.75 0.34 -9.27
N PHE A 180 10.32 1.55 -8.95
CA PHE A 180 10.81 2.75 -9.61
C PHE A 180 12.29 2.98 -9.36
N ALA A 181 12.76 2.79 -8.12
CA ALA A 181 14.18 2.91 -7.78
C ALA A 181 15.03 1.87 -8.53
N ASP A 182 14.58 0.62 -8.59
CA ASP A 182 15.26 -0.45 -9.33
C ASP A 182 15.30 -0.13 -10.83
N ALA A 183 14.19 0.34 -11.41
CA ALA A 183 14.12 0.70 -12.82
C ALA A 183 15.08 1.87 -13.17
N LEU A 184 15.14 2.90 -12.33
CA LEU A 184 16.09 4.01 -12.49
C LEU A 184 17.54 3.53 -12.37
N ALA A 185 17.85 2.70 -11.38
CA ALA A 185 19.19 2.14 -11.20
C ALA A 185 19.63 1.29 -12.41
N SER A 186 18.71 0.50 -12.98
CA SER A 186 18.95 -0.26 -14.21
C SER A 186 19.16 0.64 -15.43
N ALA A 187 18.37 1.71 -15.58
CA ALA A 187 18.54 2.68 -16.65
C ALA A 187 19.92 3.38 -16.57
N ASP A 188 20.33 3.79 -15.37
CA ASP A 188 21.65 4.41 -15.13
C ASP A 188 22.81 3.45 -15.38
N ALA A 189 22.64 2.17 -15.02
CA ALA A 189 23.64 1.14 -15.30
C ALA A 189 23.81 0.94 -16.82
N LEU A 190 22.70 0.89 -17.57
CA LEU A 190 22.71 0.76 -19.02
C LEU A 190 23.34 1.99 -19.69
N ALA A 191 23.02 3.20 -19.23
CA ALA A 191 23.61 4.44 -19.73
C ALA A 191 25.14 4.45 -19.55
N ARG A 192 25.64 4.01 -18.39
CA ARG A 192 27.08 3.89 -18.11
C ARG A 192 27.76 2.82 -18.96
N ALA A 193 27.12 1.66 -19.14
CA ALA A 193 27.63 0.60 -20.02
C ALA A 193 27.82 1.11 -21.46
N ARG A 194 26.84 1.86 -21.99
CA ARG A 194 26.94 2.48 -23.33
C ARG A 194 27.99 3.58 -23.43
N ALA A 195 28.22 4.35 -22.37
CA ALA A 195 29.31 5.33 -22.34
C ALA A 195 30.66 4.61 -22.45
N LEU A 196 30.84 3.51 -21.71
CA LEU A 196 32.04 2.68 -21.77
C LEU A 196 32.25 2.03 -23.15
N GLU A 197 31.17 1.57 -23.79
CA GLU A 197 31.20 1.00 -25.16
C GLU A 197 31.68 2.02 -26.20
N ARG A 198 31.32 3.31 -26.05
CA ARG A 198 31.77 4.39 -26.94
C ARG A 198 33.25 4.74 -26.77
N GLU A 199 33.79 4.56 -25.56
CA GLU A 199 35.19 4.85 -25.25
C GLU A 199 36.14 3.72 -25.67
N ILE A 200 35.63 2.50 -25.89
CA ILE A 200 36.47 1.32 -26.14
C ILE A 200 36.16 0.70 -27.50
N THR A 201 37.08 0.86 -28.46
CA THR A 201 37.12 0.03 -29.67
C THR A 201 37.94 -1.24 -29.39
N GLY A 202 37.32 -2.43 -29.46
CA GLY A 202 37.98 -3.72 -29.21
C GLY A 202 37.41 -4.51 -28.01
N PRO A 203 38.20 -5.29 -27.24
CA PRO A 203 37.80 -6.38 -26.31
C PRO A 203 36.88 -6.02 -25.10
N ALA A 204 36.13 -4.92 -25.17
CA ALA A 204 35.21 -4.42 -24.15
C ALA A 204 33.97 -5.28 -23.92
N SER A 205 33.57 -6.13 -24.86
CA SER A 205 32.41 -7.02 -24.69
C SER A 205 32.57 -7.91 -23.45
N ALA A 206 33.77 -8.47 -23.21
CA ALA A 206 34.12 -9.27 -22.03
C ALA A 206 33.82 -8.53 -20.72
N ARG A 207 34.23 -7.27 -20.66
CA ARG A 207 34.12 -6.43 -19.47
C ARG A 207 32.69 -5.95 -19.25
N LEU A 208 31.95 -5.70 -20.32
CA LEU A 208 30.52 -5.36 -20.25
C LEU A 208 29.69 -6.55 -19.73
N ALA A 209 30.01 -7.77 -20.19
CA ALA A 209 29.36 -8.98 -19.72
C ALA A 209 29.65 -9.25 -18.23
N GLU A 210 30.89 -9.05 -17.77
CA GLU A 210 31.22 -9.13 -16.34
C GLU A 210 30.41 -8.13 -15.51
N VAL A 211 30.38 -6.85 -15.92
CA VAL A 211 29.59 -5.83 -15.22
C VAL A 211 28.11 -6.17 -15.21
N TRP A 212 27.57 -6.74 -16.30
CA TRP A 212 26.18 -7.20 -16.35
C TRP A 212 25.91 -8.37 -15.40
N ARG A 213 26.78 -9.38 -15.37
CA ARG A 213 26.62 -10.51 -14.42
C ARG A 213 26.67 -10.03 -12.97
N ASP A 214 27.64 -9.20 -12.63
CA ASP A 214 27.88 -8.75 -11.25
C ASP A 214 26.82 -7.77 -10.74
N ARG A 215 26.25 -6.94 -11.62
CA ARG A 215 25.34 -5.86 -11.21
C ARG A 215 23.87 -6.14 -11.51
N VAL A 216 23.58 -6.90 -12.57
CA VAL A 216 22.21 -7.21 -13.00
C VAL A 216 21.84 -8.62 -12.53
N LEU A 217 22.56 -9.66 -12.96
CA LEU A 217 22.18 -11.05 -12.63
C LEU A 217 22.32 -11.37 -11.13
N ALA A 218 23.32 -10.81 -10.45
CA ALA A 218 23.52 -11.02 -9.02
C ALA A 218 22.35 -10.50 -8.16
N ARG A 219 21.57 -9.54 -8.68
CA ARG A 219 20.44 -8.91 -7.96
C ARG A 219 19.08 -9.52 -8.28
N VAL A 220 19.00 -10.41 -9.27
CA VAL A 220 17.75 -11.06 -9.67
C VAL A 220 17.57 -12.33 -8.84
N ALA A 221 16.60 -12.29 -7.92
CA ALA A 221 16.28 -13.43 -7.05
C ALA A 221 15.44 -14.51 -7.75
N ASP A 222 14.67 -14.12 -8.77
CA ASP A 222 13.78 -15.02 -9.51
C ASP A 222 14.56 -15.85 -10.55
N PRO A 223 14.51 -17.19 -10.49
CA PRO A 223 15.31 -18.07 -11.34
C PRO A 223 14.89 -18.05 -12.82
N ASP A 224 13.62 -17.78 -13.13
CA ASP A 224 13.15 -17.71 -14.52
C ASP A 224 13.57 -16.38 -15.17
N SER A 225 13.45 -15.27 -14.43
CA SER A 225 13.97 -13.96 -14.85
C SER A 225 15.49 -13.98 -15.03
N ARG A 226 16.22 -14.69 -14.15
CA ARG A 226 17.66 -14.87 -14.29
C ARG A 226 18.01 -15.62 -15.58
N ARG A 227 17.32 -16.73 -15.87
CA ARG A 227 17.52 -17.51 -17.11
C ARG A 227 17.26 -16.67 -18.36
N LEU A 228 16.17 -15.89 -18.40
CA LEU A 228 15.87 -15.00 -19.52
C LEU A 228 16.99 -13.98 -19.75
N LEU A 229 17.52 -13.38 -18.67
CA LEU A 229 18.58 -12.38 -18.75
C LEU A 229 19.93 -12.99 -19.15
N GLU A 230 20.19 -14.24 -18.79
CA GLU A 230 21.34 -15.00 -19.25
C GLU A 230 21.22 -15.31 -20.75
N THR A 231 20.05 -15.68 -21.25
CA THR A 231 19.80 -15.86 -22.70
C THR A 231 20.01 -14.56 -23.47
N ILE A 232 19.51 -13.44 -22.97
CA ILE A 232 19.72 -12.13 -23.60
C ILE A 232 21.22 -11.78 -23.63
N LEU A 233 21.97 -12.08 -22.55
CA LEU A 233 23.41 -11.85 -22.52
C LEU A 233 24.14 -12.76 -23.51
N ALA A 234 23.70 -14.02 -23.66
CA ALA A 234 24.23 -14.98 -24.62
C ALA A 234 24.10 -14.48 -26.06
N ASP A 235 22.92 -13.98 -26.42
CA ASP A 235 22.64 -13.44 -27.76
C ASP A 235 23.45 -12.17 -28.04
N PHE A 236 23.74 -11.39 -27.00
CA PHE A 236 24.46 -10.12 -27.13
C PHE A 236 25.98 -10.28 -27.21
N ALA A 237 26.52 -11.33 -26.60
CA ALA A 237 27.95 -11.59 -26.58
C ALA A 237 28.26 -13.10 -26.63
N PRO A 238 28.00 -13.74 -27.79
CA PRO A 238 28.10 -15.19 -27.95
C PRO A 238 29.53 -15.72 -27.68
N ASP A 239 30.55 -14.90 -27.94
CA ASP A 239 31.96 -15.26 -27.78
C ASP A 239 32.44 -15.25 -26.31
N LEU A 240 31.59 -14.86 -25.36
CA LEU A 240 31.94 -14.69 -23.94
C LEU A 240 31.30 -15.72 -23.00
N LEU A 241 30.49 -16.62 -23.55
CA LEU A 241 30.01 -17.76 -22.80
C LEU A 241 31.02 -18.90 -22.94
N PRO A 242 31.37 -19.61 -21.85
CA PRO A 242 32.04 -20.89 -22.00
C PRO A 242 31.14 -21.75 -22.89
N ALA A 243 31.74 -22.44 -23.87
CA ALA A 243 31.02 -23.38 -24.71
C ALA A 243 30.14 -24.27 -23.82
N PRO A 244 28.86 -24.51 -24.19
CA PRO A 244 28.00 -25.36 -23.39
C PRO A 244 28.77 -26.66 -23.15
N ALA A 245 28.93 -27.02 -21.87
CA ALA A 245 29.61 -28.26 -21.52
C ALA A 245 28.90 -29.37 -22.30
N ASP A 246 29.66 -30.05 -23.18
CA ASP A 246 29.13 -31.12 -23.99
C ASP A 246 28.31 -32.05 -23.08
N PRO A 247 27.08 -32.42 -23.46
CA PRO A 247 26.35 -33.43 -22.73
C PRO A 247 27.17 -34.72 -22.86
N THR A 248 27.96 -35.01 -21.84
CA THR A 248 28.70 -36.26 -21.71
C THR A 248 27.71 -37.41 -21.96
N PRO A 249 27.99 -38.32 -22.91
CA PRO A 249 27.08 -39.41 -23.27
C PRO A 249 26.84 -40.39 -22.12
#